data_AF-A0A1R4JX18-F1
#
_entry.id   AF-A0A1R4JX18-F1
#
_cell.length_a   1.000
_cell.length_b   1.000
_cell.length_c   1.000
_cell.angle_alpha   90.00
_cell.angle_beta   90.00
_cell.angle_gamma   90.00
#
_symmetry.space_group_name_H-M   'P 1'
#
loop_
_entity.id
_entity.type
_entity.pdbx_description
1 polymer ?
#
loop_
_entity_poly.entity_id
_entity_poly.type
_entity_poly.pdbx_seq_one_letter_code
_entity_poly.pdbx_strand_id
1 'polypeptide(L)'
;MSSISLNDPRAVRPDTAAAKSDRAAHPLTNWHSKHHETLTPGQRAADRLRNWMGSWLFIGGFLLFMVVWAAMNAMSFAWDPYPFILLNLFLSMLAGLQGAILLISAKRQDGISAALAQHDFETNIATKQELEELMEMNRLQLALMRELHSGRQTDGARARDIDRPA
;
A
#
# COMPACT_ATOMS: atom_id res chain seq x y z
N MET A 1 -34.06 -7.81 66.55
CA MET A 1 -34.79 -7.59 65.28
C MET A 1 -33.74 -7.18 64.27
N SER A 2 -33.21 -8.14 63.49
CA SER A 2 -33.64 -8.39 62.09
C SER A 2 -33.26 -7.19 61.22
N SER A 3 -32.36 -7.26 60.24
CA SER A 3 -32.11 -8.33 59.27
C SER A 3 -30.82 -8.07 58.50
N ILE A 4 -30.12 -9.16 58.17
CA ILE A 4 -29.20 -9.26 57.03
C ILE A 4 -29.92 -8.78 55.76
N SER A 5 -29.28 -7.90 54.98
CA SER A 5 -29.59 -7.75 53.54
C SER A 5 -28.32 -8.04 52.75
N LEU A 6 -28.38 -9.19 52.10
CA LEU A 6 -27.47 -9.76 51.13
C LEU A 6 -27.23 -8.82 49.93
N ASN A 7 -26.04 -8.97 49.32
CA ASN A 7 -25.86 -9.04 47.87
C ASN A 7 -26.03 -7.74 47.05
N ASP A 8 -24.92 -7.01 46.85
CA ASP A 8 -24.77 -6.10 45.71
C ASP A 8 -23.78 -6.69 44.67
N PRO A 9 -24.27 -7.27 43.56
CA PRO A 9 -23.44 -7.86 42.51
C PRO A 9 -22.96 -6.84 41.45
N ARG A 10 -22.97 -5.54 41.74
CA ARG A 10 -22.45 -4.48 40.85
C ARG A 10 -21.66 -3.49 41.71
N ALA A 11 -20.49 -3.01 41.36
CA ALA A 11 -19.68 -3.17 40.19
C ALA A 11 -18.27 -2.78 40.64
N VAL A 12 -17.32 -3.65 40.40
CA VAL A 12 -15.89 -3.33 40.41
C VAL A 12 -15.71 -2.10 39.54
N ARG A 13 -15.32 -0.96 40.13
CA ARG A 13 -14.94 0.25 39.38
C ARG A 13 -13.51 0.01 38.88
N PRO A 14 -13.26 -0.08 37.57
CA PRO A 14 -11.90 -0.11 37.06
C PRO A 14 -11.39 1.33 36.98
N ASP A 15 -10.54 1.73 37.93
CA ASP A 15 -9.79 2.98 37.91
C ASP A 15 -8.60 2.93 36.90
N THR A 16 -8.78 2.24 35.76
CA THR A 16 -7.71 1.96 34.79
C THR A 16 -7.93 2.62 33.41
N ALA A 17 -8.95 3.47 33.28
CA ALA A 17 -9.23 4.19 32.03
C ALA A 17 -8.31 5.39 31.73
N ALA A 18 -7.35 5.71 32.61
CA ALA A 18 -6.49 6.90 32.47
C ALA A 18 -5.11 6.64 31.83
N ALA A 19 -4.75 5.40 31.47
CA ALA A 19 -3.37 5.06 31.07
C ALA A 19 -3.20 4.53 29.63
N LYS A 20 -4.12 4.82 28.70
CA LYS A 20 -3.99 4.30 27.32
C LYS A 20 -4.52 5.25 26.24
N SER A 21 -4.12 6.52 26.28
CA SER A 21 -4.42 7.47 25.19
C SER A 21 -3.21 7.88 24.34
N ASP A 22 -2.00 7.39 24.61
CA ASP A 22 -0.78 7.77 23.85
C ASP A 22 -0.34 6.78 22.77
N ARG A 23 -1.21 5.84 22.36
CA ARG A 23 -0.83 4.76 21.42
C ARG A 23 -1.50 4.79 20.04
N ALA A 24 -2.00 5.94 19.59
CA ALA A 24 -2.69 6.01 18.29
C ALA A 24 -2.51 7.33 17.54
N ALA A 25 -1.29 7.86 17.51
CA ALA A 25 -0.92 8.86 16.50
C ALA A 25 0.23 8.30 15.66
N HIS A 26 -0.03 7.22 14.93
CA HIS A 26 0.76 6.96 13.72
C HIS A 26 0.47 8.14 12.79
N PRO A 27 1.43 9.03 12.51
CA PRO A 27 1.20 10.06 11.53
C PRO A 27 0.88 9.36 10.20
N LEU A 28 -0.34 9.51 9.70
CA LEU A 28 -0.71 9.24 8.31
C LEU A 28 -0.02 10.26 7.37
N THR A 29 1.25 10.57 7.64
CA THR A 29 2.08 11.32 6.72
C THR A 29 2.45 10.34 5.62
N ASN A 30 1.59 10.27 4.61
CA ASN A 30 1.82 9.56 3.37
C ASN A 30 3.25 9.82 2.91
N TRP A 31 4.12 8.81 2.98
CA TRP A 31 5.51 8.86 2.54
C TRP A 31 5.65 9.30 1.06
N HIS A 32 4.55 9.21 0.31
CA HIS A 32 4.38 9.78 -1.03
C HIS A 32 4.79 11.26 -1.15
N SER A 33 4.67 12.06 -0.07
CA SER A 33 5.00 13.50 -0.11
C SER A 33 6.49 13.82 0.03
N LYS A 34 7.31 12.94 0.62
CA LYS A 34 8.75 13.19 0.81
C LYS A 34 9.62 12.84 -0.40
N HIS A 35 9.06 12.29 -1.47
CA HIS A 35 9.77 12.03 -2.73
C HIS A 35 9.67 13.17 -3.76
N HIS A 36 9.09 14.32 -3.40
CA HIS A 36 8.91 15.46 -4.31
C HIS A 36 10.03 16.52 -4.29
N GLU A 37 11.07 16.36 -3.48
CA GLU A 37 12.02 17.45 -3.21
C GLU A 37 13.37 17.42 -3.94
N THR A 38 13.57 16.56 -4.93
CA THR A 38 14.71 16.70 -5.86
C THR A 38 14.32 16.49 -7.32
N LEU A 39 13.20 17.09 -7.72
CA LEU A 39 12.86 17.20 -9.14
C LEU A 39 13.80 18.18 -9.83
N THR A 40 14.86 17.66 -10.46
CA THR A 40 15.59 18.43 -11.46
C THR A 40 14.60 18.91 -12.54
N PRO A 41 14.76 20.12 -13.10
CA PRO A 41 13.82 20.68 -14.08
C PRO A 41 13.57 19.74 -15.28
N GLY A 42 14.55 18.91 -15.63
CA GLY A 42 14.43 17.86 -16.65
C GLY A 42 13.42 16.76 -16.31
N GLN A 43 13.28 16.35 -15.04
CA GLN A 43 12.32 15.33 -14.64
C GLN A 43 10.87 15.84 -14.69
N ARG A 44 10.65 17.10 -14.32
CA ARG A 44 9.34 17.78 -14.49
C ARG A 44 8.97 17.98 -15.96
N ALA A 45 9.96 18.18 -16.83
CA ALA A 45 9.73 18.25 -18.28
C ALA A 45 9.39 16.85 -18.84
N ALA A 46 10.11 15.81 -18.44
CA ALA A 46 9.85 14.43 -18.86
C ALA A 46 8.47 13.91 -18.42
N ASP A 47 8.06 14.16 -17.17
CA ASP A 47 6.75 13.74 -16.68
C ASP A 47 5.59 14.48 -17.41
N ARG A 48 5.79 15.77 -17.74
CA ARG A 48 4.83 16.52 -18.59
C ARG A 48 4.79 15.98 -20.02
N LEU A 49 5.95 15.72 -20.62
CA LEU A 49 6.06 15.18 -21.97
C LEU A 49 5.41 13.80 -22.07
N ARG A 50 5.63 12.93 -21.07
CA ARG A 50 5.00 11.60 -20.95
C ARG A 50 3.48 11.70 -20.92
N ASN A 51 2.95 12.58 -20.07
CA ASN A 51 1.50 12.73 -19.93
C ASN A 51 0.86 13.34 -21.19
N TRP A 52 1.61 14.12 -21.97
CA TRP A 52 1.14 14.68 -23.24
C TRP A 52 1.21 13.68 -24.41
N MET A 53 2.31 12.93 -24.53
CA MET A 53 2.50 11.91 -25.59
C MET A 53 1.61 10.67 -25.42
N GLY A 54 1.14 10.37 -24.20
CA GLY A 54 0.28 9.21 -23.93
C GLY A 54 -1.21 9.39 -24.26
N SER A 55 -1.64 10.60 -24.65
CA SER A 55 -3.05 10.88 -24.93
C SER A 55 -3.44 10.44 -26.35
N TRP A 56 -4.52 9.66 -26.48
CA TRP A 56 -5.05 9.18 -27.77
C TRP A 56 -5.30 10.30 -28.80
N LEU A 57 -5.59 11.52 -28.33
CA LEU A 57 -5.78 12.70 -29.17
C LEU A 57 -4.48 13.23 -29.79
N PHE A 58 -3.33 13.06 -29.12
CA PHE A 58 -2.03 13.48 -29.63
C PHE A 58 -1.57 12.61 -30.80
N ILE A 59 -1.77 11.28 -30.70
CA ILE A 59 -1.48 10.35 -31.80
C ILE A 59 -2.30 10.71 -33.06
N GLY A 60 -3.59 10.99 -32.89
CA GLY A 60 -4.45 11.42 -34.00
C GLY A 60 -4.00 12.72 -34.66
N GLY A 61 -3.65 13.74 -33.85
CA GLY A 61 -3.14 15.02 -34.36
C GLY A 61 -1.78 14.89 -35.05
N PHE A 62 -0.89 14.05 -34.52
CA PHE A 62 0.43 13.79 -35.11
C PHE A 62 0.33 13.05 -36.45
N LEU A 63 -0.55 12.05 -36.56
CA LEU A 63 -0.83 11.39 -37.84
C LEU A 63 -1.40 12.36 -38.86
N LEU A 64 -2.37 13.20 -38.46
CA LEU A 64 -2.95 14.20 -39.34
C LEU A 64 -1.89 15.20 -39.83
N PHE A 65 -1.04 15.67 -38.93
CA PHE A 65 0.08 16.55 -39.28
C PHE A 65 1.04 15.89 -40.27
N MET A 66 1.40 14.62 -40.07
CA MET A 66 2.24 13.86 -41.02
C MET A 66 1.61 13.78 -42.41
N VAL A 67 0.32 13.49 -42.50
CA VAL A 67 -0.41 13.41 -43.78
C VAL A 67 -0.48 14.77 -44.47
N VAL A 68 -0.79 15.83 -43.71
CA VAL A 68 -0.85 17.21 -44.23
C VAL A 68 0.53 17.66 -44.69
N TRP A 69 1.59 17.35 -43.93
CA TRP A 69 2.96 17.71 -44.29
C TRP A 69 3.44 16.98 -45.55
N ALA A 70 3.15 15.68 -45.67
CA ALA A 70 3.45 14.90 -46.86
C ALA A 70 2.71 15.45 -48.10
N ALA A 71 1.43 15.80 -47.96
CA ALA A 71 0.63 16.38 -49.03
C ALA A 71 1.14 17.78 -49.46
N MET A 72 1.52 18.62 -48.49
CA MET A 72 2.08 19.95 -48.75
C MET A 72 3.43 19.87 -49.48
N ASN A 73 4.29 18.92 -49.10
CA ASN A 73 5.58 18.69 -49.76
C ASN A 73 5.40 18.13 -51.19
N ALA A 74 4.35 17.31 -51.42
CA ALA A 74 4.00 16.81 -52.74
C ALA A 74 3.48 17.93 -53.69
N MET A 75 2.80 18.95 -53.18
CA MET A 75 2.26 20.06 -54.00
C MET A 75 3.25 21.20 -54.24
N SER A 76 4.17 21.46 -53.31
CA SER A 76 5.06 22.62 -53.36
C SER A 76 6.50 22.17 -53.64
N PHE A 77 6.79 21.85 -54.90
CA PHE A 77 8.14 21.71 -55.45
C PHE A 77 9.11 20.85 -54.62
N ALA A 78 8.75 19.58 -54.38
CA ALA A 78 9.60 18.47 -53.89
C ALA A 78 10.86 18.91 -53.11
N TRP A 79 10.68 19.61 -51.99
CA TRP A 79 11.81 19.98 -51.12
C TRP A 79 12.43 18.75 -50.44
N ASP A 80 11.68 17.65 -50.36
CA ASP A 80 12.18 16.34 -49.90
C ASP A 80 11.64 15.22 -50.83
N PRO A 81 12.30 14.95 -51.98
CA PRO A 81 11.93 13.89 -52.91
C PRO A 81 11.97 12.50 -52.25
N TYR A 82 11.23 11.55 -52.80
CA TYR A 82 11.19 10.17 -52.30
C TYR A 82 12.61 9.56 -52.23
N PRO A 83 13.09 9.01 -51.10
CA PRO A 83 12.45 8.81 -49.79
C PRO A 83 12.66 10.00 -48.85
N PHE A 84 11.60 10.48 -48.17
CA PHE A 84 11.62 11.65 -47.27
C PHE A 84 12.73 11.56 -46.19
N ILE A 85 13.94 12.01 -46.50
CA ILE A 85 15.14 11.69 -45.71
C ILE A 85 15.11 12.49 -44.40
N LEU A 86 14.60 13.72 -44.45
CA LEU A 86 14.51 14.61 -43.30
C LEU A 86 13.41 14.16 -42.35
N LEU A 87 12.26 13.76 -42.90
CA LEU A 87 11.15 13.25 -42.10
C LEU A 87 11.55 11.96 -41.39
N ASN A 88 12.20 11.04 -42.10
CA ASN A 88 12.62 9.77 -41.53
C ASN A 88 13.74 9.95 -40.47
N LEU A 89 14.67 10.87 -40.69
CA LEU A 89 15.71 11.23 -39.72
C LEU A 89 15.10 11.84 -38.45
N PHE A 90 14.16 12.77 -38.61
CA PHE A 90 13.50 13.42 -37.49
C PHE A 90 12.65 12.43 -36.67
N LEU A 91 11.92 11.53 -37.34
CA LEU A 91 11.18 10.45 -36.69
C LEU A 91 12.11 9.49 -35.93
N SER A 92 13.25 9.13 -36.52
CA SER A 92 14.24 8.26 -35.87
C SER A 92 14.83 8.92 -34.62
N MET A 93 15.14 10.22 -34.69
CA MET A 93 15.62 10.98 -33.54
C MET A 93 14.54 11.09 -32.45
N LEU A 94 13.29 11.37 -32.82
CA LEU A 94 12.14 11.38 -31.90
C LEU A 94 11.97 10.04 -31.20
N ALA A 95 12.03 8.93 -31.94
CA ALA A 95 11.93 7.58 -31.38
C ALA A 95 13.09 7.27 -30.41
N GLY A 96 14.32 7.65 -30.76
CA GLY A 96 15.48 7.51 -29.87
C GLY A 96 15.35 8.32 -28.59
N LEU A 97 14.89 9.57 -28.70
CA LEU A 97 14.60 10.44 -27.55
C LEU A 97 13.48 9.85 -26.67
N GLN A 98 12.41 9.34 -27.29
CA GLN A 98 11.33 8.66 -26.57
C GLN A 98 11.85 7.45 -25.80
N GLY A 99 12.67 6.60 -26.43
CA GLY A 99 13.29 5.45 -25.77
C GLY A 99 14.18 5.83 -24.59
N ALA A 100 14.98 6.90 -24.72
CA ALA A 100 15.82 7.41 -23.63
C ALA A 100 14.98 7.93 -22.45
N ILE A 101 13.91 8.70 -22.72
CA ILE A 101 12.99 9.19 -21.69
C ILE A 101 12.28 8.04 -20.99
N LEU A 102 11.86 7.01 -21.74
CA LEU A 102 11.25 5.81 -21.20
C LEU A 102 12.22 5.08 -20.27
N LEU A 103 13.49 4.91 -20.68
CA LEU A 103 14.52 4.25 -19.89
C LEU A 103 14.84 5.01 -18.59
N ILE A 104 14.93 6.34 -18.65
CA ILE A 104 15.13 7.18 -17.47
C ILE A 104 13.93 7.05 -16.52
N SER A 105 12.72 7.03 -17.06
CA SER A 105 11.48 6.89 -16.27
C SER A 105 11.38 5.52 -15.62
N ALA A 106 11.76 4.45 -16.34
CA ALA A 106 11.78 3.08 -15.84
C ALA A 106 12.81 2.91 -14.72
N LYS A 107 14.07 3.36 -14.92
CA LYS A 107 15.12 3.30 -13.89
C LYS A 107 14.69 3.98 -12.57
N ARG A 108 13.95 5.09 -12.66
CA ARG A 108 13.41 5.78 -11.48
C ARG A 108 12.32 4.95 -10.80
N GLN A 109 11.38 4.41 -11.57
CA GLN A 109 10.28 3.62 -11.05
C GLN A 109 10.78 2.32 -10.38
N ASP A 110 11.81 1.69 -10.92
CA ASP A 110 12.41 0.47 -10.37
C ASP A 110 13.06 0.75 -9.01
N GLY A 111 13.78 1.87 -8.87
CA GLY A 111 14.37 2.28 -7.58
C GLY A 111 13.32 2.54 -6.51
N ILE A 112 12.21 3.20 -6.86
CA ILE A 112 11.08 3.44 -5.94
C ILE A 112 10.42 2.11 -5.57
N SER A 113 10.20 1.23 -6.54
CA SER A 113 9.57 -0.08 -6.33
C SER A 113 10.42 -0.97 -5.42
N ALA A 114 11.75 -0.95 -5.58
CA ALA A 114 12.68 -1.68 -4.73
C ALA A 114 12.68 -1.16 -3.28
N ALA A 115 12.66 0.16 -3.08
CA ALA A 115 12.57 0.75 -1.74
C ALA A 115 11.24 0.42 -1.05
N LEU A 116 10.13 0.44 -1.80
CA LEU A 116 8.81 0.06 -1.30
C LEU A 116 8.77 -1.41 -0.90
N ALA A 117 9.32 -2.30 -1.73
CA ALA A 117 9.38 -3.74 -1.44
C ALA A 117 10.19 -4.05 -0.16
N GLN A 118 11.28 -3.33 0.09
CA GLN A 118 12.06 -3.48 1.32
C GLN A 118 11.26 -3.04 2.56
N HIS A 119 10.54 -1.92 2.45
CA HIS A 119 9.72 -1.42 3.55
C HIS A 119 8.51 -2.34 3.85
N ASP A 120 7.85 -2.84 2.81
CA ASP A 120 6.77 -3.82 2.94
C ASP A 120 7.29 -5.11 3.58
N PHE A 121 8.50 -5.54 3.23
CA PHE A 121 9.13 -6.70 3.85
C PHE A 121 9.36 -6.50 5.35
N GLU A 122 9.96 -5.38 5.76
CA GLU A 122 10.20 -5.06 7.16
C GLU A 122 8.89 -4.96 7.96
N THR A 123 7.89 -4.29 7.41
CA THR A 123 6.55 -4.17 8.03
C THR A 123 5.89 -5.53 8.17
N ASN A 124 6.01 -6.41 7.17
CA ASN A 124 5.47 -7.76 7.22
C ASN A 124 6.16 -8.62 8.29
N ILE A 125 7.48 -8.49 8.46
CA ILE A 125 8.20 -9.20 9.54
C ILE A 125 7.75 -8.70 10.92
N ALA A 126 7.64 -7.38 11.12
CA ALA A 126 7.13 -6.82 12.38
C ALA A 126 5.69 -7.29 12.66
N THR A 127 4.82 -7.27 11.65
CA THR A 127 3.44 -7.76 11.75
C THR A 127 3.40 -9.25 12.11
N LYS A 128 4.31 -10.07 11.56
CA LYS A 128 4.41 -11.49 11.90
C LYS A 128 4.81 -11.70 13.36
N GLN A 129 5.74 -10.91 13.88
CA GLN A 129 6.15 -10.98 15.29
C GLN A 129 4.97 -10.63 16.21
N GLU A 130 4.27 -9.53 15.92
CA GLU A 130 3.07 -9.16 16.68
C GLU A 130 1.98 -10.25 16.61
N LEU A 131 1.80 -10.88 15.45
CA LEU A 131 0.85 -11.99 15.29
C LEU A 131 1.25 -13.20 16.13
N GLU A 132 2.55 -13.54 16.17
CA GLU A 132 3.07 -14.63 17.00
C GLU A 132 2.84 -14.37 18.49
N GLU A 133 3.12 -13.15 18.97
CA GLU A 133 2.84 -12.74 20.35
C GLU A 133 1.34 -12.85 20.68
N LEU A 134 0.48 -12.38 19.79
CA LEU A 134 -0.97 -12.48 19.95
C LEU A 134 -1.45 -13.94 19.99
N MET A 135 -0.89 -14.80 19.13
CA MET A 135 -1.20 -16.24 19.13
C MET A 135 -0.74 -16.91 20.42
N GLU A 136 0.42 -16.53 20.96
CA GLU A 136 0.92 -17.04 22.23
C GLU A 136 0.01 -16.63 23.39
N MET A 137 -0.38 -15.35 23.47
CA MET A 137 -1.35 -14.89 24.45
C MET A 137 -2.68 -15.63 24.35
N ASN A 138 -3.20 -15.85 23.14
CA ASN A 138 -4.44 -16.59 22.93
C ASN A 138 -4.31 -18.05 23.39
N ARG A 139 -3.19 -18.72 23.08
CA ARG A 139 -2.89 -20.08 23.55
C ARG A 139 -2.84 -20.16 25.07
N LEU A 140 -2.20 -19.20 25.74
CA LEU A 140 -2.14 -19.13 27.20
C LEU A 140 -3.54 -18.94 27.81
N GLN A 141 -4.35 -18.04 27.24
CA GLN A 141 -5.73 -17.83 27.66
C GLN A 141 -6.57 -19.11 27.52
N LEU A 142 -6.43 -19.82 26.40
CA LEU A 142 -7.13 -21.09 26.17
C LEU A 142 -6.67 -22.18 27.15
N ALA A 143 -5.38 -22.23 27.49
CA ALA A 143 -4.87 -23.19 28.47
C ALA A 143 -5.48 -22.94 29.85
N LEU A 144 -5.49 -21.68 30.32
CA LEU A 144 -6.13 -21.30 31.59
C LEU A 144 -7.63 -21.59 31.59
N MET A 145 -8.33 -21.30 30.49
CA MET A 145 -9.75 -21.61 30.36
C MET A 145 -10.02 -23.12 30.48
N ARG A 146 -9.20 -23.97 29.85
CA ARG A 146 -9.34 -25.43 29.95
C ARG A 146 -9.13 -25.92 31.38
N GLU A 147 -8.15 -25.39 32.09
CA GLU A 147 -7.85 -25.77 33.47
C GLU A 147 -8.96 -25.36 34.45
N LEU A 148 -9.53 -24.16 34.27
CA LEU A 148 -10.71 -23.75 35.04
C LEU A 148 -11.91 -24.65 34.78
N HIS A 149 -12.14 -25.04 33.52
CA HIS A 149 -13.25 -25.93 33.17
C HIS A 149 -13.04 -27.35 33.70
N SER A 150 -11.82 -27.89 33.65
CA SER A 150 -11.52 -29.22 34.20
C SER A 150 -11.69 -29.25 35.72
N GLY A 151 -11.21 -28.23 36.44
CA GLY A 151 -11.36 -28.11 37.90
C GLY A 151 -12.83 -28.04 38.35
N ARG A 152 -13.67 -27.27 37.63
CA ARG A 152 -15.12 -27.22 37.91
C ARG A 152 -15.82 -28.55 37.63
N GLN A 153 -15.34 -29.30 36.63
CA GLN A 153 -15.94 -30.58 36.26
C GLN A 153 -15.61 -31.67 37.29
N THR A 154 -14.38 -31.68 37.82
CA THR A 154 -13.97 -32.57 38.92
C THR A 154 -14.70 -32.26 40.22
N ASP A 155 -14.86 -30.99 40.59
CA ASP A 155 -15.63 -30.61 41.79
C ASP A 155 -17.12 -30.94 41.63
N GLY A 156 -17.70 -30.67 40.45
CA GLY A 156 -19.09 -31.01 40.15
C GLY A 156 -19.35 -32.53 40.02
N ALA A 157 -18.33 -33.35 39.77
CA ALA A 157 -18.42 -34.80 39.82
C ALA A 157 -18.31 -35.32 41.26
N ARG A 158 -17.36 -34.79 42.04
CA ARG A 158 -17.17 -35.13 43.45
C ARG A 158 -18.38 -34.77 44.32
N ALA A 159 -18.99 -33.61 44.08
CA ALA A 159 -20.20 -33.19 44.77
C ALA A 159 -21.42 -34.10 44.45
N ARG A 160 -21.49 -34.65 43.23
CA ARG A 160 -22.56 -35.59 42.83
C ARG A 160 -22.41 -36.98 43.44
N ASP A 161 -21.19 -37.45 43.65
CA ASP A 161 -20.94 -38.75 44.28
C ASP A 161 -21.20 -38.72 45.79
N ILE A 162 -21.00 -37.58 46.46
CA ILE A 162 -21.30 -37.43 47.89
C ILE A 162 -22.81 -37.46 48.17
N ASP A 163 -23.63 -37.00 47.22
CA ASP A 163 -25.08 -36.87 47.38
C ASP A 163 -25.87 -38.07 46.80
N ARG A 164 -25.17 -39.17 46.46
CA ARG A 164 -25.77 -40.39 45.91
C ARG A 164 -26.31 -41.25 47.07
N PRO A 165 -27.64 -41.40 47.24
CA PRO A 165 -28.17 -42.31 48.25
C PRO A 165 -27.81 -43.76 47.90
N ALA A 166 -27.38 -44.52 48.92
CA ALA A 166 -27.02 -45.92 48.84
C ALA A 166 -28.21 -46.82 48.49
#